data_AF-A0A7S3E2X1-F1
#
_entry.id   AF-A0A7S3E2X1-F1
#
_cell.length_a   1.000
_cell.length_b   1.000
_cell.length_c   1.000
_cell.angle_alpha   90.00
_cell.angle_beta   90.00
_cell.angle_gamma   90.00
#
_symmetry.space_group_name_H-M   'P 1'
#
loop_
_entity.id
_entity.type
_entity.pdbx_description
1 polymer ?
#
loop_
_entity_poly.entity_id
_entity_poly.type
_entity_poly.pdbx_seq_one_letter_code
_entity_poly.pdbx_strand_id
1 'polypeptide(L)'
;VQPSSSGAGQGGAHVEVALSDRRFLKVRTYNGRLQADFREYYEKDGQLLPGKKGISLNKNQWLSLYEHLKAVDAAASGNDTSYGLDLPGSRRTTISNFKGRTLVDIREWYEKDGAQRPGRKGISLAMDQWRRFYDSAASVHAAMQQA
;
A
#
# COMPACT_ATOMS: atom_id res chain seq x y z
N VAL A 1 -19.76 22.36 -7.11
CA VAL A 1 -20.43 21.08 -7.44
C VAL A 1 -19.45 19.96 -7.11
N GLN A 2 -19.71 19.20 -6.05
CA GLN A 2 -18.94 17.99 -5.71
C GLN A 2 -19.34 16.86 -6.66
N PRO A 3 -18.43 16.03 -7.18
CA PRO A 3 -18.85 14.82 -7.88
C PRO A 3 -18.98 13.67 -6.87
N SER A 4 -20.22 13.22 -6.76
CA SER A 4 -20.66 11.94 -6.21
C SER A 4 -19.98 10.75 -6.89
N SER A 5 -19.53 9.77 -6.11
CA SER A 5 -19.34 8.39 -6.60
C SER A 5 -19.88 7.39 -5.58
N SER A 6 -20.90 6.68 -6.04
CA SER A 6 -21.76 5.70 -5.40
C SER A 6 -21.00 4.50 -4.83
N GLY A 7 -21.41 4.07 -3.64
CA GLY A 7 -20.94 2.87 -2.97
C GLY A 7 -21.12 2.94 -1.45
N ALA A 8 -22.35 3.15 -0.98
CA ALA A 8 -22.69 3.08 0.44
C ALA A 8 -22.60 1.62 0.93
N GLY A 9 -21.40 1.23 1.37
CA GLY A 9 -21.18 0.10 2.27
C GLY A 9 -21.05 0.62 3.69
N GLN A 10 -21.93 0.13 4.59
CA GLN A 10 -22.14 0.62 5.94
C GLN A 10 -20.88 0.53 6.84
N GLY A 11 -20.60 1.62 7.57
CA GLY A 11 -20.26 1.55 9.01
C GLY A 11 -18.83 1.20 9.47
N GLY A 12 -17.78 1.39 8.68
CA GLY A 12 -16.38 1.27 9.15
C GLY A 12 -15.66 2.62 9.20
N ALA A 13 -14.74 2.82 10.16
CA ALA A 13 -13.93 4.03 10.24
C ALA A 13 -13.23 4.31 8.90
N HIS A 14 -13.63 5.40 8.25
CA HIS A 14 -13.10 5.81 6.95
C HIS A 14 -11.75 6.52 7.14
N VAL A 15 -10.67 5.73 7.18
CA VAL A 15 -9.31 6.29 7.11
C VAL A 15 -8.87 6.36 5.67
N GLU A 16 -8.53 7.57 5.22
CA GLU A 16 -7.96 7.84 3.91
C GLU A 16 -6.73 8.74 4.06
N VAL A 17 -5.63 8.33 3.45
CA VAL A 17 -4.35 9.04 3.46
C VAL A 17 -3.94 9.31 2.02
N ALA A 18 -3.81 10.59 1.66
CA ALA A 18 -3.26 11.00 0.38
C ALA A 18 -1.73 10.86 0.41
N LEU A 19 -1.19 9.91 -0.37
CA LEU A 19 0.24 9.69 -0.56
C LEU A 19 0.81 10.59 -1.66
N SER A 20 -0.03 10.94 -2.65
CA SER A 20 0.18 11.99 -3.67
C SER A 20 -1.19 12.34 -4.27
N ASP A 21 -1.25 13.25 -5.25
CA ASP A 21 -2.50 13.65 -5.92
C ASP A 21 -3.32 12.48 -6.47
N ARG A 22 -2.64 11.39 -6.88
CA ARG A 22 -3.27 10.21 -7.48
C ARG A 22 -2.96 8.92 -6.74
N ARG A 23 -2.42 8.97 -5.53
CA ARG A 23 -2.10 7.75 -4.76
C ARG A 23 -2.62 7.85 -3.35
N PHE A 24 -3.33 6.81 -2.93
CA PHE A 24 -4.03 6.80 -1.65
C PHE A 24 -3.77 5.49 -0.91
N LEU A 25 -3.71 5.58 0.41
CA LEU A 25 -3.85 4.47 1.34
C LEU A 25 -5.21 4.62 2.02
N LYS A 26 -6.09 3.63 1.85
CA LYS A 26 -7.44 3.66 2.44
C LYS A 26 -7.71 2.40 3.25
N VAL A 27 -8.33 2.54 4.42
CA VAL A 27 -8.94 1.40 5.12
C VAL A 27 -10.33 1.21 4.55
N ARG A 28 -10.60 0.01 4.02
CA ARG A 28 -11.90 -0.32 3.41
C ARG A 28 -12.38 -1.71 3.81
N THR A 29 -13.69 -1.90 3.77
CA THR A 29 -14.32 -3.21 3.93
C THR A 29 -14.61 -3.81 2.57
N TYR A 30 -14.13 -5.03 2.32
CA TYR A 30 -14.45 -5.80 1.12
C TYR A 30 -14.89 -7.21 1.53
N ASN A 31 -16.12 -7.58 1.16
CA ASN A 31 -16.77 -8.84 1.56
C ASN A 31 -16.67 -9.07 3.09
N GLY A 32 -17.00 -8.05 3.89
CA GLY A 32 -16.95 -8.11 5.35
C GLY A 32 -15.55 -8.13 5.97
N ARG A 33 -14.49 -7.99 5.18
CA ARG A 33 -13.10 -8.01 5.66
C ARG A 33 -12.44 -6.66 5.48
N LEU A 34 -11.88 -6.11 6.57
CA LEU A 34 -11.04 -4.91 6.50
C LEU A 34 -9.74 -5.16 5.74
N GLN A 35 -9.36 -4.18 4.92
CA GLN A 35 -8.14 -4.15 4.16
C GLN A 35 -7.54 -2.75 4.13
N ALA A 36 -6.22 -2.66 4.23
CA ALA A 36 -5.45 -1.47 3.92
C ALA A 36 -5.12 -1.48 2.42
N ASP A 37 -5.81 -0.65 1.63
CA ASP A 37 -5.65 -0.56 0.18
C ASP A 37 -4.73 0.58 -0.21
N PHE A 38 -3.55 0.24 -0.73
CA PHE A 38 -2.66 1.16 -1.41
C PHE A 38 -3.01 1.17 -2.90
N ARG A 39 -3.32 2.33 -3.48
CA ARG A 39 -3.85 2.40 -4.85
C ARG A 39 -3.43 3.66 -5.58
N GLU A 40 -2.97 3.50 -6.83
CA GLU A 40 -2.85 4.60 -7.79
C GLU A 40 -4.17 4.74 -8.56
N TYR A 41 -4.67 5.96 -8.64
CA TYR A 41 -5.87 6.34 -9.35
C TYR A 41 -5.50 6.99 -10.68
N TYR A 42 -6.42 6.96 -11.63
CA TYR A 42 -6.32 7.65 -12.91
C TYR A 42 -7.56 8.52 -13.11
N GLU A 43 -7.41 9.58 -13.92
CA GLU A 43 -8.54 10.43 -14.28
C GLU A 43 -9.18 9.94 -15.56
N LYS A 44 -10.51 9.91 -15.57
CA LYS A 44 -11.33 9.67 -16.75
C LYS A 44 -12.57 10.55 -16.62
N ASP A 45 -12.84 11.38 -17.64
CA ASP A 45 -14.00 12.27 -17.68
C ASP A 45 -14.13 13.18 -16.45
N GLY A 46 -13.00 13.68 -15.92
CA GLY A 46 -12.94 14.51 -14.71
C GLY A 46 -13.11 13.75 -13.39
N GLN A 47 -13.25 12.42 -13.43
CA GLN A 47 -13.40 11.57 -12.26
C GLN A 47 -12.12 10.79 -11.96
N LEU A 48 -11.70 10.78 -10.68
CA LEU A 48 -10.64 9.90 -10.19
C LEU A 48 -11.17 8.48 -9.98
N LEU A 49 -10.62 7.51 -10.72
CA LEU A 49 -10.99 6.11 -10.67
C LEU A 49 -9.81 5.24 -10.22
N PRO A 50 -10.05 4.17 -9.44
CA PRO A 50 -8.99 3.29 -8.97
C PRO A 50 -8.34 2.53 -10.14
N GLY A 51 -7.02 2.57 -10.23
CA GLY A 51 -6.25 1.88 -11.27
C GLY A 51 -5.85 0.45 -10.90
N LYS A 52 -5.24 -0.25 -11.88
CA LYS A 52 -4.70 -1.61 -11.69
C LYS A 52 -3.47 -1.66 -10.79
N LYS A 53 -2.74 -0.54 -10.65
CA LYS A 53 -1.57 -0.41 -9.79
C LYS A 53 -1.99 -0.16 -8.35
N GLY A 54 -1.55 -1.04 -7.46
CA GLY A 54 -1.94 -1.03 -6.06
C GLY A 54 -2.07 -2.44 -5.50
N ILE A 55 -2.21 -2.51 -4.19
CA ILE A 55 -2.30 -3.74 -3.42
C ILE A 55 -3.17 -3.50 -2.19
N SER A 56 -4.00 -4.48 -1.86
CA SER A 56 -4.79 -4.46 -0.63
C SER A 56 -4.22 -5.50 0.34
N LEU A 57 -3.81 -5.04 1.51
CA LEU A 57 -3.30 -5.89 2.58
C LEU A 57 -4.44 -6.24 3.53
N ASN A 58 -4.65 -7.53 3.79
CA ASN A 58 -5.57 -7.96 4.85
C ASN A 58 -4.96 -7.67 6.24
N LYS A 59 -5.72 -7.91 7.32
CA LYS A 59 -5.27 -7.64 8.70
C LYS A 59 -3.90 -8.25 9.02
N ASN A 60 -3.66 -9.52 8.69
CA ASN A 60 -2.40 -10.20 9.02
C ASN A 60 -1.21 -9.64 8.23
N GLN A 61 -1.41 -9.32 6.95
CA GLN A 61 -0.36 -8.74 6.11
C GLN A 61 -0.05 -7.31 6.50
N TRP A 62 -1.08 -6.54 6.85
CA TRP A 62 -0.92 -5.22 7.41
C TRP A 62 -0.16 -5.26 8.74
N LEU A 63 -0.54 -6.17 9.65
CA LEU A 63 0.13 -6.33 10.93
C LEU A 63 1.62 -6.62 10.76
N SER A 64 1.96 -7.58 9.90
CA SER A 64 3.35 -7.92 9.58
C SER A 64 4.13 -6.72 9.04
N LEU A 65 3.56 -5.95 8.10
CA LEU A 65 4.20 -4.71 7.62
C LEU A 65 4.36 -3.68 8.75
N TYR A 66 3.31 -3.47 9.54
CA TYR A 66 3.28 -2.48 10.62
C TYR A 66 4.34 -2.74 11.69
N GLU A 67 4.46 -3.99 12.16
CA GLU A 67 5.45 -4.41 13.16
C GLU A 67 6.89 -4.17 12.69
N HIS A 68 7.13 -4.22 11.39
CA HIS A 68 8.45 -4.05 10.78
C HIS A 68 8.68 -2.67 10.17
N LEU A 69 7.75 -1.70 10.35
CA LEU A 69 7.84 -0.39 9.71
C LEU A 69 9.16 0.33 9.96
N LYS A 70 9.67 0.27 11.20
CA LYS A 70 10.97 0.88 11.55
C LYS A 70 12.13 0.26 10.77
N ALA A 71 12.12 -1.05 10.55
CA ALA A 71 13.15 -1.74 9.79
C ALA A 71 13.07 -1.40 8.29
N VAL A 72 11.86 -1.36 7.73
CA VAL A 72 11.63 -0.93 6.34
C VAL A 72 12.09 0.53 6.15
N ASP A 73 11.76 1.41 7.10
CA ASP A 73 12.14 2.83 7.05
C ASP A 73 13.66 3.04 7.15
N ALA A 74 14.33 2.30 8.03
CA ALA A 74 15.78 2.31 8.12
C ALA A 74 16.45 1.82 6.82
N ALA A 75 15.96 0.72 6.25
CA ALA A 75 16.46 0.18 4.98
C ALA A 75 16.23 1.15 3.81
N ALA A 76 15.04 1.77 3.74
CA ALA A 76 14.72 2.79 2.75
C ALA A 76 15.65 4.01 2.89
N SER A 77 15.80 4.54 4.10
CA SER A 77 16.66 5.69 4.36
C SER A 77 18.14 5.40 4.05
N GLY A 78 18.58 4.16 4.25
CA GLY A 78 19.92 3.68 3.88
C GLY A 78 20.07 3.28 2.41
N ASN A 79 19.00 3.34 1.60
CA ASN A 79 18.97 2.82 0.23
C ASN A 79 19.46 1.36 0.13
N ASP A 80 19.15 0.55 1.15
CA ASP A 80 19.55 -0.86 1.23
C ASP A 80 18.67 -1.72 0.31
N THR A 81 19.09 -1.86 -0.95
CA THR A 81 18.38 -2.68 -1.95
C THR A 81 18.48 -4.19 -1.69
N SER A 82 19.24 -4.63 -0.68
CA SER A 82 19.27 -6.04 -0.27
C SER A 82 18.12 -6.39 0.68
N TYR A 83 17.51 -5.38 1.30
CA TYR A 83 16.40 -5.57 2.23
C TYR A 83 15.13 -6.06 1.53
N GLY A 84 14.53 -7.10 2.10
CA GLY A 84 13.22 -7.59 1.73
C GLY A 84 12.50 -8.23 2.90
N LEU A 85 11.23 -7.85 3.09
CA LEU A 85 10.33 -8.39 4.09
C LEU A 85 9.23 -9.18 3.39
N ASP A 86 9.19 -10.49 3.63
CA ASP A 86 8.08 -11.33 3.18
C ASP A 86 6.86 -11.11 4.09
N LEU A 87 5.72 -10.85 3.46
CA LEU A 87 4.42 -10.73 4.11
C LEU A 87 3.65 -12.05 3.90
N PRO A 88 2.72 -12.42 4.80
CA PRO A 88 1.94 -13.64 4.65
C PRO A 88 1.31 -13.82 3.25
N GLY A 89 1.47 -15.01 2.68
CA GLY A 89 1.08 -15.31 1.30
C GLY A 89 2.19 -14.94 0.32
N SER A 90 1.83 -14.50 -0.89
CA SER A 90 2.78 -14.17 -1.94
C SER A 90 3.05 -12.67 -2.04
N ARG A 91 3.22 -11.98 -0.91
CA ARG A 91 3.41 -10.51 -0.86
C ARG A 91 4.73 -10.17 -0.22
N ARG A 92 5.39 -9.12 -0.70
CA ARG A 92 6.69 -8.68 -0.19
C ARG A 92 6.80 -7.17 -0.16
N THR A 93 7.52 -6.67 0.82
CA THR A 93 8.01 -5.30 0.87
C THR A 93 9.51 -5.29 0.57
N THR A 94 9.96 -4.50 -0.40
CA THR A 94 11.39 -4.43 -0.79
C THR A 94 11.83 -2.99 -1.00
N ILE A 95 13.12 -2.74 -0.89
CA ILE A 95 13.71 -1.44 -1.28
C ILE A 95 14.30 -1.58 -2.68
N SER A 96 14.00 -0.62 -3.54
CA SER A 96 14.61 -0.54 -4.87
C SER A 96 15.17 0.84 -5.15
N ASN A 97 16.13 0.92 -6.07
CA ASN A 97 16.65 2.18 -6.58
C ASN A 97 16.39 2.27 -8.08
N PHE A 98 15.68 3.31 -8.51
CA PHE A 98 15.42 3.54 -9.92
C PHE A 98 15.79 4.97 -10.32
N LYS A 99 16.84 5.07 -11.14
CA LYS A 99 17.41 6.35 -11.60
C LYS A 99 17.77 7.27 -10.42
N GLY A 100 18.47 6.73 -9.42
CA GLY A 100 18.93 7.47 -8.24
C GLY A 100 17.83 7.75 -7.21
N ARG A 101 16.60 7.25 -7.41
CA ARG A 101 15.49 7.41 -6.46
C ARG A 101 15.25 6.10 -5.73
N THR A 102 15.31 6.17 -4.41
CA THR A 102 14.88 5.08 -3.54
C THR A 102 13.36 4.96 -3.55
N LEU A 103 12.88 3.73 -3.67
CA LEU A 103 11.46 3.38 -3.65
C LEU A 103 11.23 2.27 -2.62
N VAL A 104 10.11 2.35 -1.92
CA VAL A 104 9.60 1.25 -1.10
C VAL A 104 8.50 0.55 -1.87
N ASP A 105 8.77 -0.68 -2.30
CA ASP A 105 7.85 -1.52 -3.05
C ASP A 105 7.00 -2.36 -2.10
N ILE A 106 5.68 -2.35 -2.28
CA ILE A 106 4.74 -3.28 -1.61
C ILE A 106 4.00 -4.03 -2.71
N ARG A 107 4.29 -5.32 -2.90
CA ARG A 107 3.96 -6.03 -4.15
C ARG A 107 3.60 -7.51 -3.95
N GLU A 108 2.72 -8.02 -4.81
CA GLU A 108 2.47 -9.46 -4.97
C GLU A 108 3.56 -10.06 -5.86
N TRP A 109 4.21 -11.11 -5.39
CA TRP A 109 5.20 -11.90 -6.10
C TRP A 109 4.56 -13.19 -6.62
N TYR A 110 5.18 -13.77 -7.63
CA TYR A 110 4.77 -15.04 -8.20
C TYR A 110 6.00 -15.84 -8.59
N GLU A 111 5.87 -17.16 -8.58
CA GLU A 111 6.92 -18.03 -9.09
C GLU A 111 6.75 -18.23 -10.60
N LYS A 112 7.87 -18.19 -11.31
CA LYS A 112 7.93 -18.59 -12.72
C LYS A 112 9.30 -19.18 -13.00
N ASP A 113 9.32 -20.39 -13.55
CA ASP A 113 10.53 -21.14 -13.90
C ASP A 113 11.46 -21.34 -12.68
N GLY A 114 10.90 -21.62 -11.50
CA GLY A 114 11.64 -21.77 -10.24
C GLY A 114 12.20 -20.47 -9.65
N ALA A 115 11.91 -19.31 -10.27
CA ALA A 115 12.36 -18.01 -9.80
C ALA A 115 11.18 -17.16 -9.30
N GLN A 116 11.37 -16.54 -8.13
CA GLN A 116 10.43 -15.56 -7.60
C GLN A 116 10.52 -14.25 -8.40
N ARG A 117 9.38 -13.76 -8.88
CA ARG A 117 9.29 -12.54 -9.69
C ARG A 117 8.26 -11.55 -9.13
N PRO A 118 8.54 -10.23 -9.21
CA PRO A 118 7.58 -9.21 -8.84
C PRO A 118 6.41 -9.17 -9.85
N GLY A 119 5.18 -9.28 -9.35
CA GLY A 119 3.95 -9.21 -10.14
C GLY A 119 3.49 -7.78 -10.44
N ARG A 120 2.43 -7.64 -11.26
CA ARG A 120 1.86 -6.32 -11.61
C ARG A 120 1.08 -5.66 -10.46
N LYS A 121 0.52 -6.45 -9.54
CA LYS A 121 -0.21 -5.96 -8.37
C LYS A 121 0.79 -5.49 -7.32
N GLY A 122 0.77 -4.21 -7.02
CA GLY A 122 1.71 -3.58 -6.12
C GLY A 122 1.79 -2.09 -6.36
N ILE A 123 2.45 -1.41 -5.42
CA ILE A 123 2.78 0.01 -5.51
C ILE A 123 4.24 0.20 -5.14
N SER A 124 4.89 1.20 -5.74
CA SER A 124 6.26 1.59 -5.43
C SER A 124 6.21 3.03 -4.95
N LEU A 125 6.40 3.25 -3.65
CA LEU A 125 6.30 4.56 -3.01
C LEU A 125 7.65 5.27 -3.07
N ALA A 126 7.68 6.48 -3.62
CA ALA A 126 8.84 7.36 -3.45
C ALA A 126 8.97 7.81 -1.98
N MET A 127 10.13 8.28 -1.56
CA MET A 127 10.41 8.58 -0.16
C MET A 127 9.44 9.60 0.47
N ASP A 128 8.94 10.57 -0.30
CA ASP A 128 7.90 11.52 0.15
C ASP A 128 6.54 10.83 0.39
N GLN A 129 6.18 9.89 -0.48
CA GLN A 129 4.97 9.08 -0.37
C GLN A 129 5.06 8.06 0.77
N TRP A 130 6.24 7.44 0.92
CA TRP A 130 6.57 6.57 2.04
C TRP A 130 6.47 7.32 3.36
N ARG A 131 6.98 8.55 3.43
CA ARG A 131 6.91 9.37 4.65
C ARG A 131 5.47 9.65 5.07
N ARG A 132 4.61 10.04 4.12
CA ARG A 132 3.17 10.22 4.37
C ARG A 132 2.51 8.95 4.89
N PHE A 133 2.85 7.79 4.32
CA PHE A 133 2.39 6.51 4.84
C PHE A 133 2.90 6.28 6.27
N TYR A 134 4.21 6.34 6.49
CA TYR A 134 4.85 6.10 7.79
C TYR A 134 4.24 6.95 8.91
N ASP A 135 4.06 8.25 8.67
CA ASP A 135 3.49 9.17 9.65
C ASP A 135 2.02 8.89 9.95
N SER A 136 1.28 8.34 8.99
CA SER A 136 -0.13 7.94 9.16
C SER A 136 -0.32 6.53 9.71
N ALA A 137 0.75 5.72 9.80
CA ALA A 137 0.64 4.27 9.98
C ALA A 137 -0.07 3.87 11.28
N ALA A 138 0.14 4.62 12.37
CA ALA A 138 -0.53 4.36 13.64
C ALA A 138 -2.06 4.55 13.55
N SER A 139 -2.51 5.59 12.86
CA SER A 139 -3.94 5.85 12.63
C SER A 139 -4.57 4.77 11.75
N VAL A 140 -3.86 4.33 10.70
CA VAL A 140 -4.33 3.26 9.82
C VAL A 140 -4.37 1.93 10.59
N HIS A 141 -3.37 1.67 11.44
CA HIS A 141 -3.33 0.48 12.27
C HIS A 141 -4.50 0.42 13.24
N ALA A 142 -4.79 1.52 13.94
CA ALA A 142 -5.96 1.61 14.82
C ALA A 142 -7.27 1.30 14.08
N ALA A 143 -7.45 1.81 12.86
CA ALA A 143 -8.63 1.52 12.06
C ALA A 143 -8.68 0.06 11.56
N MET A 144 -7.53 -0.55 11.26
CA MET A 144 -7.43 -1.97 10.88
C MET A 144 -7.73 -2.95 12.02
N GLN A 145 -7.65 -2.50 13.28
CA GLN A 145 -8.04 -3.29 14.45
C GLN A 145 -9.54 -3.31 14.71
N GLN A 146 -10.29 -2.35 14.17
CA GLN A 146 -11.74 -2.32 14.32
C GLN A 146 -12.35 -3.53 13.59
N ALA A 147 -13.24 -4.27 14.24
CA ALA A 147 -13.90 -5.45 13.69
C ALA A 147 -15.29 -5.52 14.28
#